data_AF-A0A847XGJ7-F1
#
_entry.id   AF-A0A847XGJ7-F1
#
_cell.length_a   1.000
_cell.length_b   1.000
_cell.length_c   1.000
_cell.angle_alpha   90.00
_cell.angle_beta   90.00
_cell.angle_gamma   90.00
#
_symmetry.space_group_name_H-M   'P 1'
#
loop_
_entity.id
_entity.type
_entity.pdbx_description
1 polymer ?
#
loop_
_entity_poly.entity_id
_entity_poly.type
_entity_poly.pdbx_seq_one_letter_code
_entity_poly.pdbx_strand_id
1 'polypeptide(L)'
;MTATITIQELFTFILYLLGIGLLIYLIMLIKNVNKLVLKARKIVEKNEKEIDTTLEQLPEIVTNVNHITEDTTNITKDVKELVEKVSPEVTGIMTNTNSITGKVDFASEKVCDSIDVVTDSVCEAAFAIEDNVRNVADYVQLVLEIIDIIRNALKK
;
A
#
# COMPACT_ATOMS: atom_id res chain seq x y z
N MET A 1 81.32 69.07 -22.71
CA MET A 1 81.80 67.71 -23.01
C MET A 1 80.68 66.96 -23.70
N THR A 2 80.86 66.53 -24.94
CA THR A 2 79.89 65.69 -25.67
C THR A 2 80.34 64.23 -25.55
N ALA A 3 79.57 63.40 -24.86
CA ALA A 3 79.85 61.98 -24.78
C ALA A 3 79.33 61.30 -26.06
N THR A 4 80.23 60.81 -26.91
CA THR A 4 79.90 59.98 -28.07
C THR A 4 79.93 58.52 -27.65
N ILE A 5 78.76 57.89 -27.57
CA ILE A 5 78.62 56.45 -27.38
C ILE A 5 78.89 55.74 -28.71
N THR A 6 79.72 54.70 -28.70
CA THR A 6 79.91 53.87 -29.89
C THR A 6 78.73 52.90 -30.08
N ILE A 7 78.41 52.58 -31.34
CA ILE A 7 77.29 51.69 -31.70
C ILE A 7 77.42 50.31 -31.02
N GLN A 8 78.65 49.84 -30.83
CA GLN A 8 78.93 48.58 -30.14
C GLN A 8 78.55 48.62 -28.65
N GLU A 9 78.86 49.70 -27.93
CA GLU A 9 78.50 49.87 -26.52
C GLU A 9 76.97 49.91 -26.34
N LEU A 10 76.26 50.59 -27.25
CA LEU A 10 74.80 50.64 -27.24
C LEU A 10 74.18 49.24 -27.46
N PHE A 11 74.73 48.46 -28.40
CA PHE A 11 74.25 47.11 -28.68
C PHE A 11 74.48 46.16 -27.49
N THR A 12 75.67 46.21 -26.87
CA THR A 12 75.98 45.41 -25.68
C THR A 12 75.08 45.78 -24.50
N PHE A 13 74.78 47.06 -24.30
CA PHE A 13 73.86 47.51 -23.25
C PHE A 13 72.44 46.95 -23.44
N ILE A 14 71.91 47.02 -24.66
CA ILE A 14 70.60 46.45 -25.01
C ILE A 14 70.60 44.94 -24.76
N LEU A 15 71.67 44.24 -25.15
CA LEU A 15 71.80 42.79 -24.96
C LEU A 15 71.82 42.39 -23.47
N TYR A 16 72.48 43.17 -22.60
CA TYR A 16 72.44 42.96 -21.16
C TYR A 16 71.03 43.14 -20.57
N LEU A 17 70.30 44.16 -21.02
CA LEU A 17 68.94 44.44 -20.57
C LEU A 17 67.97 43.32 -20.97
N LEU A 18 68.15 42.80 -22.19
CA LEU A 18 67.43 41.64 -22.71
C LEU A 18 67.78 40.36 -21.94
N GLY A 19 69.05 40.18 -21.58
CA GLY A 19 69.52 39.07 -20.75
C GLY A 19 68.87 39.07 -19.36
N ILE A 20 68.80 40.21 -18.68
CA ILE A 20 68.12 40.34 -17.38
C ILE A 20 66.62 40.05 -17.53
N GLY A 21 65.99 40.59 -18.57
CA GLY A 21 64.58 40.32 -18.88
C GLY A 21 64.30 38.82 -19.07
N LEU A 22 65.18 38.13 -19.80
CA LEU A 22 65.11 36.69 -20.01
C LEU A 22 65.24 35.92 -18.68
N LEU A 23 66.17 36.31 -17.81
CA LEU A 23 66.37 35.68 -16.50
C LEU A 23 65.14 35.83 -15.60
N ILE A 24 64.53 37.01 -15.56
CA ILE A 24 63.30 37.26 -14.79
C ILE A 24 62.16 36.37 -15.32
N TYR A 25 62.00 36.29 -16.64
CA TYR A 25 61.01 35.44 -17.28
C TYR A 25 61.21 33.96 -16.92
N LEU A 26 62.46 33.47 -16.97
CA LEU A 26 62.79 32.08 -16.60
C LEU A 26 62.42 31.76 -15.15
N ILE A 27 62.72 32.67 -14.22
CA ILE A 27 62.35 32.51 -12.79
C ILE A 27 60.82 32.43 -12.64
N MET A 28 60.08 33.30 -13.34
CA MET A 28 58.62 33.30 -13.30
C MET A 28 58.03 32.00 -13.85
N LEU A 29 58.60 31.49 -14.94
CA LEU A 29 58.22 30.23 -15.56
C LEU A 29 58.44 29.04 -14.61
N ILE A 30 59.62 28.92 -13.99
CA ILE A 30 59.91 27.86 -13.02
C ILE A 30 58.94 27.92 -11.83
N LYS A 31 58.62 29.11 -11.33
CA LYS A 31 57.64 29.27 -10.23
C LYS A 31 56.25 28.78 -10.62
N ASN A 32 55.81 29.05 -11.85
CA ASN A 32 54.51 28.59 -12.34
C ASN A 32 54.49 27.08 -12.57
N VAL A 33 55.55 26.51 -13.13
CA VAL A 33 55.71 25.06 -13.29
C VAL A 33 55.66 24.36 -11.93
N ASN A 34 56.39 24.85 -10.93
CA ASN A 34 56.38 24.28 -9.58
C ASN A 34 54.97 24.30 -8.96
N LYS A 35 54.21 25.39 -9.15
CA LYS A 35 52.81 25.45 -8.68
C LYS A 35 51.91 24.43 -9.36
N LEU A 36 52.08 24.21 -10.67
CA LEU A 36 51.31 23.21 -11.42
C LEU A 36 51.65 21.79 -10.93
N VAL A 37 52.94 21.48 -10.75
CA VAL A 37 53.40 20.19 -10.23
C VAL A 37 52.84 19.93 -8.83
N LEU A 38 52.85 20.94 -7.95
CA LEU A 38 52.26 20.82 -6.61
C LEU A 38 50.75 20.56 -6.64
N LYS A 39 50.01 21.24 -7.52
CA LYS A 39 48.57 20.99 -7.69
C LYS A 39 48.30 19.59 -8.24
N ALA A 40 49.05 19.16 -9.24
CA ALA A 40 48.92 17.83 -9.82
C ALA A 40 49.18 16.75 -8.77
N ARG A 41 50.24 16.88 -7.97
CA ARG A 41 50.53 15.96 -6.86
C ARG A 41 49.38 15.87 -5.85
N LYS A 42 48.83 17.02 -5.42
CA LYS A 42 47.68 17.02 -4.49
C LYS A 42 46.44 16.33 -5.05
N ILE A 43 46.18 16.49 -6.35
CA ILE A 43 45.06 15.81 -7.00
C ILE A 43 45.32 14.31 -7.04
N VAL A 44 46.53 13.88 -7.38
CA VAL A 44 46.92 12.46 -7.39
C VAL A 44 46.80 11.87 -5.99
N GLU A 45 47.40 12.48 -4.97
CA GLU A 45 47.32 12.03 -3.57
C GLU A 45 45.86 11.94 -3.06
N LYS A 46 45.04 12.93 -3.39
CA LYS A 46 43.61 12.90 -3.02
C LYS A 46 42.89 11.73 -3.69
N ASN A 47 43.07 11.55 -5.00
CA ASN A 47 42.41 10.47 -5.72
C ASN A 47 42.91 9.09 -5.28
N GLU A 48 44.21 8.95 -5.02
CA GLU A 48 44.80 7.73 -4.48
C GLU A 48 44.14 7.34 -3.15
N LYS A 49 43.98 8.30 -2.23
CA LYS A 49 43.30 8.06 -0.96
C LYS A 49 41.82 7.67 -1.10
N GLU A 50 41.09 8.33 -1.99
CA GLU A 50 39.68 7.99 -2.26
C GLU A 50 39.57 6.60 -2.89
N ILE A 51 40.45 6.27 -3.84
CA ILE A 51 40.50 4.95 -4.48
C ILE A 51 40.80 3.87 -3.44
N ASP A 52 41.80 4.08 -2.58
CA ASP A 52 42.18 3.15 -1.52
C ASP A 52 41.01 2.90 -0.56
N THR A 53 40.37 3.98 -0.08
CA THR A 53 39.18 3.89 0.77
C THR A 53 38.04 3.12 0.09
N THR A 54 37.82 3.37 -1.21
CA THR A 54 36.76 2.68 -1.98
C THR A 54 37.09 1.19 -2.13
N LEU A 55 38.37 0.84 -2.36
CA LEU A 55 38.83 -0.54 -2.47
C LEU A 55 38.75 -1.28 -1.12
N GLU A 56 39.00 -0.61 0.00
CA GLU A 56 38.83 -1.17 1.35
C GLU A 56 37.35 -1.43 1.68
N GLN A 57 36.44 -0.55 1.26
CA GLN A 57 35.01 -0.68 1.52
C GLN A 57 34.30 -1.64 0.55
N LEU A 58 34.87 -1.89 -0.63
CA LEU A 58 34.25 -2.71 -1.66
C LEU A 58 33.91 -4.14 -1.18
N PRO A 59 34.79 -4.87 -0.46
CA PRO A 59 34.44 -6.18 0.09
C PRO A 59 33.28 -6.14 1.09
N GLU A 60 33.21 -5.12 1.94
CA GLU A 60 32.12 -4.97 2.91
C GLU A 60 30.79 -4.70 2.21
N ILE A 61 30.78 -3.81 1.21
CA ILE A 61 29.60 -3.53 0.38
C ILE A 61 29.13 -4.81 -0.33
N VAL A 62 30.04 -5.57 -0.93
CA VAL A 62 29.71 -6.84 -1.61
C VAL A 62 29.15 -7.86 -0.61
N THR A 63 29.73 -7.94 0.59
CA THR A 63 29.25 -8.85 1.65
C THR A 63 27.85 -8.46 2.13
N ASN A 64 27.62 -7.17 2.37
CA ASN A 64 26.30 -6.65 2.76
C ASN A 64 25.25 -6.88 1.68
N VAL A 65 25.60 -6.68 0.40
CA VAL A 65 24.70 -6.97 -0.73
C VAL A 65 24.38 -8.47 -0.81
N ASN A 66 25.36 -9.34 -0.58
CA ASN A 66 25.12 -10.79 -0.54
C ASN A 66 24.17 -11.17 0.61
N HIS A 67 24.39 -10.64 1.81
CA HIS A 67 23.48 -10.87 2.95
C HIS A 67 22.06 -10.36 2.69
N ILE A 68 21.91 -9.14 2.16
CA ILE A 68 20.60 -8.59 1.79
C ILE A 68 19.90 -9.49 0.75
N THR A 69 20.66 -10.00 -0.22
CA THR A 69 20.12 -10.90 -1.25
C THR A 69 19.69 -12.24 -0.67
N GLU A 70 20.47 -12.80 0.25
CA GLU A 70 20.14 -14.03 0.97
C GLU A 70 18.90 -13.85 1.85
N ASP A 71 18.84 -12.79 2.66
CA ASP A 71 17.69 -12.46 3.51
C ASP A 71 16.42 -12.25 2.67
N THR A 72 16.52 -11.53 1.55
CA THR A 72 15.38 -11.33 0.64
C THR A 72 14.90 -12.65 0.05
N THR A 73 15.82 -13.56 -0.30
CA THR A 73 15.49 -14.89 -0.81
C THR A 73 14.78 -15.72 0.25
N ASN A 74 15.28 -15.68 1.50
CA ASN A 74 14.67 -16.38 2.64
C ASN A 74 13.27 -15.83 2.95
N ILE A 75 13.10 -14.51 3.03
CA ILE A 75 11.78 -13.87 3.22
C ILE A 75 10.81 -14.28 2.11
N THR A 76 11.26 -14.27 0.85
CA THR A 76 10.42 -14.67 -0.29
C THR A 76 9.98 -16.13 -0.17
N LYS A 77 10.88 -17.00 0.29
CA LYS A 77 10.55 -18.41 0.56
C LYS A 77 9.56 -18.56 1.71
N ASP A 78 9.77 -17.86 2.83
CA ASP A 78 8.89 -17.90 3.99
C ASP A 78 7.48 -17.39 3.66
N VAL A 79 7.38 -16.31 2.88
CA VAL A 79 6.11 -15.79 2.38
C VAL A 79 5.42 -16.81 1.47
N LYS A 80 6.16 -17.48 0.57
CA LYS A 80 5.60 -18.53 -0.28
C LYS A 80 5.05 -19.69 0.55
N GLU A 81 5.80 -20.14 1.55
CA GLU A 81 5.38 -21.21 2.46
C GLU A 81 4.14 -20.78 3.28
N LEU A 82 4.12 -19.55 3.79
CA LEU A 82 2.97 -19.01 4.50
C LEU A 82 1.74 -18.98 3.60
N VAL A 83 1.86 -18.47 2.36
CA VAL A 83 0.77 -18.43 1.38
C VAL A 83 0.28 -19.85 1.04
N GLU A 84 1.18 -20.81 0.87
CA GLU A 84 0.82 -22.21 0.63
C GLU A 84 0.07 -22.83 1.83
N LYS A 85 0.42 -22.46 3.08
CA LYS A 85 -0.28 -22.94 4.29
C LYS A 85 -1.64 -22.29 4.50
N VAL A 86 -1.77 -20.98 4.28
CA VAL A 86 -3.03 -20.25 4.57
C VAL A 86 -4.05 -20.33 3.44
N SER A 87 -3.61 -20.58 2.19
CA SER A 87 -4.51 -20.66 1.03
C SER A 87 -5.60 -21.75 1.18
N PRO A 88 -5.29 -22.99 1.63
CA PRO A 88 -6.29 -24.00 1.94
C PRO A 88 -7.25 -23.59 3.06
N GLU A 89 -6.76 -22.94 4.12
CA GLU A 89 -7.59 -22.49 5.24
C GLU A 89 -8.59 -21.41 4.80
N VAL A 90 -8.13 -20.41 4.05
CA VAL A 90 -8.98 -19.36 3.48
C VAL A 90 -10.04 -19.96 2.55
N THR A 91 -9.63 -20.91 1.70
CA THR A 91 -10.57 -21.63 0.82
C THR A 91 -11.60 -22.41 1.63
N GLY A 92 -11.18 -23.11 2.69
CA GLY A 92 -12.06 -23.84 3.59
C GLY A 92 -13.05 -22.95 4.34
N ILE A 93 -12.64 -21.76 4.76
CA ILE A 93 -13.53 -20.77 5.37
C ILE A 93 -14.58 -20.29 4.35
N MET A 94 -14.17 -20.01 3.11
CA MET A 94 -15.08 -19.57 2.06
C MET A 94 -16.12 -20.65 1.70
N THR A 95 -15.70 -21.93 1.59
CA THR A 95 -16.62 -23.04 1.31
C THR A 95 -17.59 -23.28 2.47
N ASN A 96 -17.11 -23.21 3.72
CA ASN A 96 -17.97 -23.32 4.91
C ASN A 96 -18.98 -22.17 4.98
N THR A 97 -18.55 -20.94 4.70
CA THR A 97 -19.43 -19.75 4.69
C THR A 97 -20.52 -19.90 3.65
N ASN A 98 -20.16 -20.28 2.41
CA ASN A 98 -21.16 -20.53 1.36
C ASN A 98 -22.15 -21.63 1.73
N SER A 99 -21.68 -22.70 2.39
CA SER A 99 -22.54 -23.80 2.85
C SER A 99 -23.49 -23.37 3.97
N ILE A 100 -23.02 -22.52 4.89
CA ILE A 100 -23.85 -21.95 5.96
C ILE A 100 -24.90 -21.02 5.36
N THR A 101 -24.52 -20.11 4.47
CA THR A 101 -25.46 -19.21 3.79
C THR A 101 -26.55 -20.00 3.08
N GLY A 102 -26.19 -21.03 2.30
CA GLY A 102 -27.21 -21.87 1.64
C GLY A 102 -28.13 -22.62 2.61
N LYS A 103 -27.62 -23.07 3.76
CA LYS A 103 -28.47 -23.66 4.83
C LYS A 103 -29.39 -22.64 5.48
N VAL A 104 -28.93 -21.41 5.67
CA VAL A 104 -29.72 -20.31 6.22
C VAL A 104 -30.83 -19.94 5.23
N ASP A 105 -30.54 -19.85 3.94
CA ASP A 105 -31.53 -19.58 2.90
C ASP A 105 -32.62 -20.65 2.90
N PHE A 106 -32.23 -21.93 2.89
CA PHE A 106 -33.16 -23.06 2.95
C PHE A 106 -33.99 -23.07 4.24
N ALA A 107 -33.37 -22.80 5.39
CA ALA A 107 -34.08 -22.72 6.67
C ALA A 107 -35.06 -21.56 6.69
N SER A 108 -34.67 -20.40 6.15
CA SER A 108 -35.54 -19.22 6.03
C SER A 108 -36.75 -19.51 5.14
N GLU A 109 -36.54 -20.17 4.00
CA GLU A 109 -37.63 -20.60 3.11
C GLU A 109 -38.61 -21.52 3.84
N LYS A 110 -38.11 -22.56 4.51
CA LYS A 110 -38.93 -23.50 5.30
C LYS A 110 -39.68 -22.83 6.44
N VAL A 111 -39.09 -21.83 7.08
CA VAL A 111 -39.75 -21.03 8.13
C VAL A 111 -40.86 -20.18 7.53
N CYS A 112 -40.64 -19.51 6.40
CA CYS A 112 -41.70 -18.79 5.69
C CYS A 112 -42.86 -19.71 5.30
N ASP A 113 -42.58 -20.87 4.68
CA ASP A 113 -43.60 -21.87 4.34
C ASP A 113 -44.45 -22.25 5.56
N SER A 114 -43.79 -22.46 6.70
CA SER A 114 -44.47 -22.86 7.95
C SER A 114 -45.33 -21.71 8.50
N ILE A 115 -44.86 -20.47 8.40
CA ILE A 115 -45.62 -19.28 8.79
C ILE A 115 -46.86 -19.12 7.90
N ASP A 116 -46.73 -19.34 6.60
CA ASP A 116 -47.86 -19.27 5.67
C ASP A 116 -48.92 -20.32 6.02
N VAL A 117 -48.52 -21.58 6.25
CA VAL A 117 -49.44 -22.65 6.68
C VAL A 117 -50.14 -22.32 8.01
N VAL A 118 -49.41 -21.80 8.99
CA VAL A 118 -49.99 -21.38 10.28
C VAL A 118 -50.96 -20.22 10.08
N THR A 119 -50.61 -19.25 9.23
CA THR A 119 -51.45 -18.09 8.93
C THR A 119 -52.76 -18.52 8.28
N ASP A 120 -52.71 -19.42 7.29
CA ASP A 120 -53.89 -19.97 6.64
C ASP A 120 -54.77 -20.72 7.63
N SER A 121 -54.18 -21.58 8.48
CA SER A 121 -54.93 -22.33 9.50
C SER A 121 -55.59 -21.42 10.55
N VAL A 122 -54.93 -20.34 10.97
CA VAL A 122 -55.53 -19.34 11.87
C VAL A 122 -56.69 -18.62 11.20
N CYS A 123 -56.56 -18.27 9.91
CA CYS A 123 -57.64 -17.65 9.14
C CYS A 123 -58.84 -18.60 9.02
N GLU A 124 -58.61 -19.87 8.66
CA GLU A 124 -59.66 -20.90 8.59
C GLU A 124 -60.38 -21.07 9.94
N ALA A 125 -59.65 -21.17 11.04
CA ALA A 125 -60.23 -21.26 12.38
C ALA A 125 -61.04 -20.01 12.74
N ALA A 126 -60.54 -18.82 12.41
CA ALA A 126 -61.25 -17.56 12.64
C ALA A 126 -62.55 -17.50 11.83
N PHE A 127 -62.54 -17.88 10.55
CA PHE A 127 -63.74 -17.94 9.71
C PHE A 127 -64.74 -18.98 10.21
N ALA A 128 -64.29 -20.16 10.63
CA ALA A 128 -65.17 -21.18 11.21
C ALA A 128 -65.82 -20.71 12.52
N ILE A 129 -65.10 -19.95 13.35
CA ILE A 129 -65.66 -19.34 14.56
C ILE A 129 -66.65 -18.24 14.19
N GLU A 130 -66.33 -17.36 13.24
CA GLU A 130 -67.23 -16.30 12.76
C GLU A 130 -68.56 -16.89 12.24
N ASP A 131 -68.49 -17.95 11.43
CA ASP A 131 -69.66 -18.62 10.87
C ASP A 131 -70.52 -19.30 11.95
N ASN A 132 -69.87 -19.98 12.91
CA ASN A 132 -70.57 -20.56 14.06
C ASN A 132 -71.25 -19.50 14.94
N VAL A 133 -70.57 -18.38 15.23
CA VAL A 133 -71.15 -17.28 16.03
C VAL A 133 -72.33 -16.64 15.31
N ARG A 134 -72.24 -16.45 13.99
CA ARG A 134 -73.38 -15.98 13.18
C ARG A 134 -74.58 -16.93 13.28
N ASN A 135 -74.36 -18.22 13.07
CA ASN A 135 -75.42 -19.23 13.22
C ASN A 135 -76.04 -19.20 14.62
N VAL A 136 -75.22 -19.16 15.69
CA VAL A 136 -75.73 -19.08 17.07
C VAL A 136 -76.55 -17.81 17.29
N ALA A 137 -76.10 -16.67 16.78
CA ALA A 137 -76.86 -15.42 16.88
C ALA A 137 -78.23 -15.54 16.19
N ASP A 138 -78.28 -16.14 15.00
CA ASP A 138 -79.52 -16.38 14.26
C ASP A 138 -80.47 -17.34 15.03
N TYR A 139 -79.95 -18.42 15.63
CA TYR A 139 -80.74 -19.31 16.48
C TYR A 139 -81.28 -18.61 17.74
N VAL A 140 -80.45 -17.81 18.40
CA VAL A 140 -80.87 -17.04 19.58
C VAL A 140 -81.98 -16.06 19.19
N GLN A 141 -81.84 -15.38 18.05
CA GLN A 141 -82.86 -14.48 17.53
C GLN A 141 -84.18 -15.23 17.24
N LEU A 142 -84.12 -16.40 16.60
CA LEU A 142 -85.29 -17.25 16.36
C LEU A 142 -86.01 -17.65 17.67
N VAL A 143 -85.26 -18.04 18.70
CA VAL A 143 -85.84 -18.39 20.02
C VAL A 143 -86.51 -17.18 20.67
N LEU A 144 -85.89 -15.99 20.58
CA LEU A 144 -86.49 -14.75 21.08
C LEU A 144 -87.80 -14.42 20.36
N GLU A 145 -87.85 -14.58 19.03
CA GLU A 145 -89.08 -14.39 18.24
C GLU A 145 -90.19 -15.35 18.71
N ILE A 146 -89.88 -16.63 18.95
CA ILE A 146 -90.86 -17.61 19.48
C ILE A 146 -91.38 -17.20 20.87
N ILE A 147 -90.48 -16.77 21.76
CA ILE A 147 -90.85 -16.31 23.11
C ILE A 147 -91.81 -15.12 23.01
N ASP A 148 -91.53 -14.15 22.15
CA ASP A 148 -92.38 -12.99 21.96
C ASP A 148 -93.76 -13.35 21.36
N ILE A 149 -93.81 -14.31 20.43
CA ILE A 149 -95.08 -14.85 19.90
C ILE A 149 -95.92 -15.47 21.02
N ILE A 150 -95.33 -16.34 21.84
CA ILE A 150 -96.02 -17.00 22.96
C ILE A 150 -96.50 -15.97 23.98
N ARG A 151 -95.64 -14.99 24.32
CA ARG A 151 -95.96 -13.93 25.27
C ARG A 151 -97.11 -13.06 24.80
N ASN A 152 -97.17 -12.74 23.51
CA ASN A 152 -98.26 -11.96 22.93
C ASN A 152 -99.57 -12.76 22.86
N ALA A 153 -99.50 -14.07 22.60
CA ALA A 153 -100.66 -14.95 22.60
C ALA A 153 -101.30 -15.10 24.01
N LEU A 154 -100.48 -15.16 25.06
CA LEU A 154 -100.95 -15.26 26.46
C LEU A 154 -101.49 -13.93 27.04
N LYS A 155 -101.19 -12.79 26.40
CA LYS A 155 -101.67 -11.46 26.81
C LYS A 155 -103.02 -11.08 26.17
N LYS A 156 -103.66 -12.00 25.45
CA LYS A 156 -104.98 -11.83 24.81
C LYS A 156 -106.03 -12.65 25.54
#